data_AF-A0A3Q2ZRC9-F1
#
_entry.id   AF-A0A3Q2ZRC9-F1
#
_cell.length_a   1.000
_cell.length_b   1.000
_cell.length_c   1.000
_cell.angle_alpha   90.00
_cell.angle_beta   90.00
_cell.angle_gamma   90.00
#
_symmetry.space_group_name_H-M   'P 1'
#
loop_
_entity.id
_entity.type
_entity.pdbx_description
1 polymer ?
#
loop_
_entity_poly.entity_id
_entity_poly.type
_entity_poly.pdbx_seq_one_letter_code
_entity_poly.pdbx_strand_id
1 'polypeptide(L)'
;MTCQSSESSEAIEDDRRADGSSRSSGAVNSDENRIASTMKDLRNTGWYWGSLTANEAKEILQDASEGTFLLRDSSQRDYLFTISAMTSAGPTNLRIEYKHGKFKLDSVVLVKPKLKQFDSVVHLVEHYVQLSRTSNKATPTTAGPNGTVQLLLTKPVYTTTPLLQHLCRITINQTTRRVQDLPIPNRLKGYLMDYSYNV
;
A
#
# COMPACT_ATOMS: atom_id res chain seq x y z
N MET A 1 -1.74 21.36 81.29
CA MET A 1 -0.44 21.37 80.59
C MET A 1 -0.12 19.95 80.19
N THR A 2 0.33 19.77 78.93
CA THR A 2 1.11 18.64 78.33
C THR A 2 0.48 17.23 78.31
N CYS A 3 0.10 16.65 77.15
CA CYS A 3 0.93 15.94 76.12
C CYS A 3 1.42 14.58 76.68
N GLN A 4 1.38 13.37 76.07
CA GLN A 4 1.43 12.79 74.70
C GLN A 4 1.17 11.25 74.90
N SER A 5 0.60 10.44 74.00
CA SER A 5 1.17 9.74 72.82
C SER A 5 0.09 8.70 72.39
N SER A 6 -0.40 8.63 71.15
CA SER A 6 0.15 7.97 69.95
C SER A 6 0.27 6.44 70.04
N GLU A 7 -0.70 5.71 69.47
CA GLU A 7 -0.49 4.37 68.90
C GLU A 7 -1.23 4.26 67.56
N SER A 8 -0.44 3.98 66.52
CA SER A 8 -0.83 3.79 65.13
C SER A 8 -1.17 2.31 64.91
N SER A 9 -2.21 2.01 64.14
CA SER A 9 -2.43 0.66 63.59
C SER A 9 -2.70 0.77 62.10
N GLU A 10 -1.77 0.24 61.32
CA GLU A 10 -1.79 0.18 59.86
C GLU A 10 -2.79 -0.90 59.40
N ALA A 11 -3.75 -0.52 58.56
CA ALA A 11 -4.58 -1.44 57.79
C ALA A 11 -4.05 -1.47 56.35
N ILE A 12 -3.59 -2.65 55.94
CA ILE A 12 -3.06 -2.95 54.61
C ILE A 12 -4.24 -3.08 53.64
N GLU A 13 -4.38 -2.14 52.69
CA GLU A 13 -5.31 -2.27 51.56
C GLU A 13 -4.64 -3.08 50.43
N ASP A 14 -5.27 -4.22 50.09
CA ASP A 14 -4.91 -5.15 49.01
C ASP A 14 -5.35 -4.56 47.65
N ASP A 15 -4.47 -3.81 47.00
CA ASP A 15 -4.70 -3.21 45.68
C ASP A 15 -4.48 -4.25 44.57
N ARG A 16 -5.54 -5.00 44.26
CA ARG A 16 -5.60 -5.91 43.11
C ARG A 16 -5.65 -5.11 41.82
N ARG A 17 -4.47 -4.91 41.21
CA ARG A 17 -4.30 -4.40 39.85
C ARG A 17 -5.02 -5.30 38.84
N ALA A 18 -6.21 -4.85 38.39
CA ALA A 18 -6.90 -5.40 37.24
C ALA A 18 -6.20 -4.96 35.94
N ASP A 19 -5.47 -5.93 35.39
CA ASP A 19 -5.13 -6.17 33.99
C ASP A 19 -5.53 -5.10 32.92
N GLY A 20 -4.52 -4.46 32.34
CA GLY A 20 -4.61 -3.53 31.21
C GLY A 20 -4.59 -4.20 29.83
N SER A 21 -5.18 -5.38 29.67
CA SER A 21 -5.15 -6.16 28.41
C SER A 21 -6.06 -5.62 27.29
N SER A 22 -6.97 -4.68 27.59
CA SER A 22 -8.04 -4.27 26.66
C SER A 22 -7.62 -3.32 25.52
N ARG A 23 -6.41 -2.74 25.54
CA ARG A 23 -5.96 -1.77 24.53
C ARG A 23 -5.17 -2.38 23.36
N SER A 24 -4.67 -3.61 23.53
CA SER A 24 -3.84 -4.30 22.52
C SER A 24 -4.69 -5.03 21.47
N SER A 25 -5.77 -5.70 21.89
CA SER A 25 -6.62 -6.52 21.03
C SER A 25 -7.34 -5.72 19.94
N GLY A 26 -7.80 -4.49 20.24
CA GLY A 26 -8.49 -3.63 19.28
C GLY A 26 -7.61 -3.13 18.13
N ALA A 27 -6.33 -2.85 18.41
CA ALA A 27 -5.39 -2.38 17.38
C ALA A 27 -4.95 -3.52 16.46
N VAL A 28 -4.67 -4.70 17.02
CA VAL A 28 -4.29 -5.90 16.24
C VAL A 28 -5.45 -6.34 15.32
N ASN A 29 -6.67 -6.40 15.83
CA ASN A 29 -7.85 -6.74 15.02
C ASN A 29 -8.10 -5.72 13.88
N SER A 30 -7.80 -4.44 14.10
CA SER A 30 -7.93 -3.39 13.08
C SER A 30 -6.87 -3.52 11.98
N ASP A 31 -5.63 -3.89 12.35
CA ASP A 31 -4.55 -4.14 11.41
C ASP A 31 -4.80 -5.37 10.55
N GLU A 32 -5.24 -6.48 11.15
CA GLU A 32 -5.61 -7.69 10.43
C GLU A 32 -6.72 -7.45 9.41
N ASN A 33 -7.79 -6.74 9.81
CA ASN A 33 -8.89 -6.39 8.91
C ASN A 33 -8.42 -5.52 7.74
N ARG A 34 -7.50 -4.59 7.97
CA ARG A 34 -6.95 -3.72 6.91
C ARG A 34 -6.01 -4.47 5.96
N ILE A 35 -5.20 -5.40 6.47
CA ILE A 35 -4.40 -6.30 5.64
C ILE A 35 -5.33 -7.20 4.80
N ALA A 36 -6.37 -7.78 5.41
CA ALA A 36 -7.35 -8.62 4.71
C ALA A 36 -8.09 -7.86 3.60
N SER A 37 -8.54 -6.63 3.88
CA SER A 37 -9.15 -5.73 2.89
C SER A 37 -8.19 -5.41 1.75
N THR A 38 -6.93 -5.10 2.07
CA THR A 38 -5.88 -4.84 1.08
C THR A 38 -5.65 -6.07 0.20
N MET A 39 -5.59 -7.27 0.78
CA MET A 39 -5.42 -8.51 0.04
C MET A 39 -6.59 -8.81 -0.89
N LYS A 40 -7.82 -8.52 -0.46
CA LYS A 40 -9.01 -8.63 -1.32
C LYS A 40 -8.88 -7.71 -2.54
N ASP A 41 -8.47 -6.47 -2.33
CA ASP A 41 -8.29 -5.51 -3.42
C ASP A 41 -7.15 -5.93 -4.36
N LEU A 42 -6.00 -6.35 -3.82
CA LEU A 42 -4.84 -6.82 -4.57
C LEU A 42 -5.16 -8.00 -5.49
N ARG A 43 -5.98 -8.96 -5.03
CA ARG A 43 -6.42 -10.09 -5.86
C ARG A 43 -7.25 -9.64 -7.06
N ASN A 44 -7.91 -8.49 -6.98
CA ASN A 44 -8.75 -7.95 -8.04
C ASN A 44 -7.99 -7.06 -9.03
N THR A 45 -6.69 -6.80 -8.81
CA THR A 45 -5.89 -5.95 -9.69
C THR A 45 -5.34 -6.69 -10.91
N GLY A 46 -5.12 -8.00 -10.78
CA GLY A 46 -4.49 -8.84 -11.80
C GLY A 46 -2.98 -8.63 -11.98
N TRP A 47 -2.36 -7.65 -11.31
CA TRP A 47 -0.91 -7.39 -11.35
C TRP A 47 -0.20 -7.66 -10.01
N TYR A 48 -0.91 -8.29 -9.08
CA TYR A 48 -0.34 -8.89 -7.89
C TYR A 48 0.03 -10.35 -8.16
N TRP A 49 1.32 -10.66 -8.01
CA TRP A 49 1.96 -11.94 -8.36
C TRP A 49 2.12 -12.89 -7.17
N GLY A 50 1.64 -12.54 -5.98
CA GLY A 50 1.76 -13.39 -4.80
C GLY A 50 3.22 -13.66 -4.42
N SER A 51 3.54 -14.93 -4.14
CA SER A 51 4.83 -15.39 -3.62
C SER A 51 5.99 -15.39 -4.65
N LEU A 52 5.89 -14.58 -5.71
CA LEU A 52 6.95 -14.41 -6.71
C LEU A 52 8.24 -13.96 -6.05
N THR A 53 9.35 -14.60 -6.40
CA THR A 53 10.67 -14.26 -5.86
C THR A 53 11.22 -12.99 -6.51
N ALA A 54 12.23 -12.38 -5.87
CA ALA A 54 12.91 -11.22 -6.44
C ALA A 54 13.64 -11.55 -7.76
N ASN A 55 14.11 -12.78 -7.93
CA ASN A 55 14.80 -13.23 -9.13
C ASN A 55 13.83 -13.43 -10.29
N GLU A 56 12.71 -14.13 -10.06
CA GLU A 56 11.67 -14.30 -11.10
C GLU A 56 11.10 -12.94 -11.52
N ALA A 57 10.87 -12.03 -10.57
CA ALA A 57 10.42 -10.67 -10.89
C ALA A 57 11.45 -9.90 -11.74
N LYS A 58 12.75 -10.10 -11.49
CA LYS A 58 13.83 -9.52 -12.30
C LYS A 58 13.78 -10.08 -13.73
N GLU A 59 13.63 -11.38 -13.89
CA GLU A 59 13.54 -12.04 -15.20
C GLU A 59 12.34 -11.53 -16.01
N ILE A 60 11.17 -11.42 -15.39
CA ILE A 60 9.96 -10.87 -16.03
C ILE A 60 10.16 -9.43 -16.51
N LEU A 61 10.93 -8.63 -15.77
CA LEU A 61 11.12 -7.20 -16.05
C LEU A 61 12.35 -6.88 -16.91
N GLN A 62 13.26 -7.84 -17.12
CA GLN A 62 14.57 -7.61 -17.73
C GLN A 62 14.48 -6.97 -19.13
N ASP A 63 13.48 -7.37 -19.91
CA ASP A 63 13.23 -6.88 -21.27
C ASP A 63 12.01 -5.93 -21.36
N ALA A 64 11.49 -5.51 -20.21
CA ALA A 64 10.34 -4.60 -20.16
C ALA A 64 10.77 -3.14 -20.39
N SER A 65 9.85 -2.30 -20.84
CA SER A 65 10.09 -0.86 -20.92
C SER A 65 10.17 -0.22 -19.53
N GLU A 66 10.95 0.85 -19.38
CA GLU A 66 11.00 1.64 -18.15
C GLU A 66 9.59 2.04 -17.67
N GLY A 67 9.37 1.95 -16.36
CA GLY A 67 8.09 2.18 -15.71
C GLY A 67 7.17 0.96 -15.66
N THR A 68 7.54 -0.16 -16.30
CA THR A 68 6.81 -1.42 -16.15
C THR A 68 7.00 -1.96 -14.74
N PHE A 69 5.93 -2.40 -14.08
CA PHE A 69 5.99 -2.84 -12.68
C PHE A 69 5.07 -4.01 -12.38
N LEU A 70 5.34 -4.69 -11.27
CA LEU A 70 4.47 -5.70 -10.67
C LEU A 70 4.54 -5.61 -9.15
N LEU A 71 3.51 -6.12 -8.47
CA LEU A 71 3.50 -6.26 -7.01
C LEU A 71 3.61 -7.73 -6.63
N ARG A 72 4.39 -8.03 -5.61
CA ARG A 72 4.57 -9.38 -5.05
C ARG A 72 4.74 -9.33 -3.54
N ASP A 73 4.70 -10.50 -2.92
CA ASP A 73 5.06 -10.66 -1.53
C ASP A 73 6.53 -10.32 -1.32
N SER A 74 6.82 -9.71 -0.18
CA SER A 74 8.20 -9.46 0.20
C SER A 74 8.84 -10.75 0.73
N SER A 75 10.04 -11.05 0.26
CA SER A 75 10.87 -12.13 0.82
C SER A 75 11.54 -11.74 2.15
N GLN A 76 11.47 -10.46 2.53
CA GLN A 76 12.04 -9.93 3.77
C GLN A 76 10.99 -9.91 4.88
N ARG A 77 11.37 -10.38 6.07
CA ARG A 77 10.48 -10.54 7.24
C ARG A 77 9.79 -9.24 7.69
N ASP A 78 10.44 -8.09 7.53
CA ASP A 78 9.93 -6.81 8.05
C ASP A 78 8.98 -6.08 7.09
N TYR A 79 8.68 -6.68 5.93
CA TYR A 79 7.87 -6.07 4.88
C TYR A 79 6.84 -7.08 4.39
N LEU A 80 5.63 -6.63 4.10
CA LEU A 80 4.57 -7.50 3.58
C LEU A 80 4.65 -7.60 2.05
N PHE A 81 4.87 -6.48 1.38
CA PHE A 81 4.81 -6.38 -0.08
C PHE A 81 6.05 -5.69 -0.65
N THR A 82 6.34 -5.99 -1.92
CA THR A 82 7.39 -5.35 -2.70
C THR A 82 6.85 -5.03 -4.10
N ILE A 83 7.09 -3.81 -4.58
CA ILE A 83 6.93 -3.45 -5.98
C ILE A 83 8.26 -3.74 -6.68
N SER A 84 8.23 -4.58 -7.71
CA SER A 84 9.34 -4.74 -8.63
C SER A 84 9.04 -3.89 -9.85
N ALA A 85 9.94 -2.97 -10.20
CA ALA A 85 9.76 -2.04 -11.32
C ALA A 85 11.00 -1.94 -12.18
N MET A 86 10.81 -1.84 -13.49
CA MET A 86 11.87 -1.55 -14.45
C MET A 86 12.18 -0.05 -14.41
N THR A 87 13.40 0.28 -14.03
CA THR A 87 13.91 1.67 -14.00
C THR A 87 15.00 1.84 -15.04
N SER A 88 15.45 3.07 -15.27
CA SER A 88 16.64 3.37 -16.08
C SER A 88 17.92 2.66 -15.61
N ALA A 89 18.00 2.22 -14.35
CA ALA A 89 19.10 1.41 -13.82
C ALA A 89 18.84 -0.12 -13.89
N GLY A 90 17.71 -0.53 -14.48
CA GLY A 90 17.26 -1.91 -14.55
C GLY A 90 16.18 -2.28 -13.51
N PRO A 91 15.84 -3.58 -13.40
CA PRO A 91 14.82 -4.05 -12.47
C PRO A 91 15.20 -3.75 -11.01
N THR A 92 14.35 -3.00 -10.32
CA THR A 92 14.55 -2.50 -8.95
C THR A 92 13.40 -2.95 -8.05
N ASN A 93 13.72 -3.24 -6.78
CA ASN A 93 12.74 -3.66 -5.78
C ASN A 93 12.49 -2.55 -4.76
N LEU A 94 11.22 -2.16 -4.61
CA LEU A 94 10.75 -1.12 -3.70
C LEU A 94 9.87 -1.77 -2.65
N ARG A 95 10.34 -1.78 -1.41
CA ARG A 95 9.61 -2.41 -0.31
C ARG A 95 8.50 -1.50 0.20
N ILE A 96 7.40 -2.09 0.65
CA ILE A 96 6.28 -1.36 1.26
C ILE A 96 6.30 -1.62 2.76
N GLU A 97 6.57 -0.57 3.54
CA GLU A 97 6.44 -0.59 4.99
C GLU A 97 4.97 -0.52 5.39
N TYR A 98 4.62 -1.25 6.44
CA TYR A 98 3.33 -1.16 7.11
C TYR A 98 3.54 -0.79 8.58
N LYS A 99 3.13 0.42 8.98
CA LYS A 99 3.29 0.92 10.36
C LYS A 99 2.11 1.80 10.76
N HIS A 100 1.65 1.66 12.00
CA HIS A 100 0.51 2.44 12.56
C HIS A 100 -0.72 2.42 11.65
N GLY A 101 -0.99 1.26 11.06
CA GLY A 101 -2.09 1.13 10.14
C GLY A 101 -1.99 1.95 8.85
N LYS A 102 -0.78 2.15 8.32
CA LYS A 102 -0.59 2.78 7.01
C LYS A 102 0.51 2.09 6.22
N PHE A 103 0.31 2.03 4.90
CA PHE A 103 1.30 1.61 3.91
C PHE A 103 2.09 2.80 3.39
N LYS A 104 3.40 2.64 3.22
CA LYS A 104 4.28 3.63 2.58
C LYS A 104 5.46 2.94 1.90
N LEU A 105 6.05 3.58 0.89
CA LEU A 105 7.32 3.08 0.33
C LEU A 105 8.46 3.25 1.34
N ASP A 106 9.38 2.29 1.34
CA ASP A 106 10.60 2.32 2.14
C ASP A 106 11.40 3.59 1.80
N SER A 107 11.69 4.38 2.84
CA SER A 107 12.37 5.67 2.70
C SER A 107 13.79 5.54 2.16
N VAL A 108 14.40 4.36 2.29
CA VAL A 108 15.78 4.12 1.82
C VAL A 108 15.88 4.21 0.30
N VAL A 109 14.81 3.90 -0.44
CA VAL A 109 14.84 3.80 -1.91
C VAL A 109 14.44 5.11 -2.60
N LEU A 110 13.83 6.05 -1.88
CA LEU A 110 13.38 7.32 -2.45
C LEU A 110 14.09 8.51 -1.83
N VAL A 111 14.86 9.23 -2.65
CA VAL A 111 15.39 10.56 -2.30
C VAL A 111 14.19 11.51 -2.20
N LYS A 112 13.69 11.69 -0.97
CA LYS A 112 12.44 12.39 -0.64
C LYS A 112 12.35 13.80 -1.24
N PRO A 113 11.11 14.27 -1.51
CA PRO A 113 10.52 15.12 -0.47
C PRO A 113 9.14 14.72 0.07
N LYS A 114 8.41 13.72 -0.45
CA LYS A 114 7.01 13.47 0.00
C LYS A 114 6.59 12.00 -0.05
N LEU A 115 7.11 11.18 0.87
CA LEU A 115 6.49 9.86 1.11
C LEU A 115 5.10 10.07 1.71
N LYS A 116 4.10 9.57 1.01
CA LYS A 116 2.74 9.53 1.49
C LYS A 116 2.45 8.20 2.17
N GLN A 117 1.48 8.24 3.06
CA GLN A 117 0.95 7.09 3.77
C GLN A 117 -0.46 6.80 3.26
N PHE A 118 -0.80 5.53 3.12
CA PHE A 118 -2.05 5.08 2.50
C PHE A 118 -2.71 3.98 3.31
N ASP A 119 -4.03 3.91 3.26
CA ASP A 119 -4.80 2.82 3.89
C ASP A 119 -4.80 1.53 3.07
N SER A 120 -4.49 1.62 1.77
CA SER A 120 -4.47 0.51 0.82
C SER A 120 -3.22 0.57 -0.05
N VAL A 121 -2.62 -0.60 -0.30
CA VAL A 121 -1.48 -0.75 -1.22
C VAL A 121 -1.88 -0.40 -2.66
N VAL A 122 -3.10 -0.70 -3.08
CA VAL A 122 -3.57 -0.36 -4.43
C VAL A 122 -3.64 1.17 -4.58
N HIS A 123 -4.13 1.87 -3.55
CA HIS A 123 -4.15 3.33 -3.53
C HIS A 123 -2.73 3.93 -3.55
N LEU A 124 -1.78 3.31 -2.83
CA LEU A 124 -0.37 3.69 -2.89
C LEU A 124 0.15 3.59 -4.33
N VAL A 125 -0.05 2.44 -4.99
CA VAL A 125 0.40 2.23 -6.37
C VAL A 125 -0.27 3.23 -7.33
N GLU A 126 -1.58 3.41 -7.23
CA GLU A 126 -2.34 4.37 -8.05
C GLU A 126 -1.78 5.80 -7.91
N HIS A 127 -1.44 6.23 -6.69
CA HIS A 127 -0.85 7.55 -6.44
C HIS A 127 0.49 7.72 -7.17
N TYR A 128 1.39 6.73 -7.07
CA TYR A 128 2.69 6.79 -7.74
C TYR A 128 2.60 6.63 -9.27
N VAL A 129 1.60 5.89 -9.77
CA VAL A 129 1.28 5.84 -11.20
C VAL A 129 0.80 7.20 -11.70
N GLN A 130 -0.08 7.87 -10.95
CA GLN A 130 -0.56 9.21 -11.30
C GLN A 130 0.57 10.26 -11.23
N LEU A 131 1.43 10.18 -10.22
CA LEU A 131 2.59 11.06 -10.07
C LEU A 131 3.53 10.92 -11.27
N SER A 132 3.79 9.69 -11.71
CA SER A 132 4.58 9.36 -12.89
C SER A 132 4.01 9.99 -14.18
N ARG A 133 2.69 9.96 -14.37
CA ARG A 133 2.01 10.62 -15.50
C ARG A 133 2.17 12.14 -15.47
N THR A 134 2.09 12.76 -14.31
CA THR A 134 2.25 14.22 -14.17
C THR A 134 3.70 14.68 -14.35
N SER A 135 4.66 13.86 -13.91
CA SER A 135 6.09 14.16 -14.05
C SER A 135 6.54 14.11 -15.51
N ASN A 136 6.05 13.14 -16.28
CA ASN A 136 6.37 13.02 -17.72
C ASN A 136 5.78 14.15 -18.58
N LYS A 137 4.76 14.88 -18.09
CA LYS A 137 4.13 15.99 -18.84
C LYS A 137 4.85 17.32 -18.64
N ALA A 138 5.73 17.42 -17.64
CA ALA A 138 6.55 18.59 -17.37
C ALA A 138 7.93 18.41 -18.03
N THR A 139 8.07 18.83 -19.28
CA THR A 139 9.34 19.00 -20.05
C THR A 139 10.28 17.77 -20.18
N PRO A 140 10.78 17.44 -21.38
CA PRO A 140 11.78 16.39 -21.57
C PRO A 140 13.18 16.92 -21.19
N THR A 141 13.40 17.24 -19.92
CA THR A 141 14.74 17.51 -19.40
C THR A 141 15.32 16.23 -18.81
N THR A 142 16.22 15.65 -19.60
CA THR A 142 17.37 14.83 -19.22
C THR A 142 17.62 14.75 -17.72
N ALA A 143 17.50 13.54 -17.16
CA ALA A 143 17.96 13.12 -15.82
C ALA A 143 17.52 14.00 -14.64
N GLY A 144 17.15 13.35 -13.51
CA GLY A 144 17.07 14.10 -12.25
C GLY A 144 18.41 14.82 -12.00
N PRO A 145 18.42 16.02 -11.39
CA PRO A 145 19.60 16.89 -11.35
C PRO A 145 20.89 16.33 -10.72
N ASN A 146 20.93 15.06 -10.28
CA ASN A 146 22.08 14.43 -9.62
C ASN A 146 22.27 12.93 -9.92
N GLY A 147 21.85 12.41 -11.08
CA GLY A 147 22.00 10.97 -11.38
C GLY A 147 21.13 10.04 -10.51
N THR A 148 20.14 10.60 -9.83
CA THR A 148 19.15 9.84 -9.06
C THR A 148 18.16 9.15 -9.99
N VAL A 149 18.05 7.83 -9.85
CA VAL A 149 17.04 7.02 -10.53
C VAL A 149 15.66 7.51 -10.09
N GLN A 150 14.87 8.03 -11.04
CA GLN A 150 13.50 8.44 -10.76
C GLN A 150 12.60 7.20 -10.74
N LEU A 151 11.79 7.06 -9.68
CA LEU A 151 10.79 6.01 -9.65
C LEU A 151 9.66 6.36 -10.63
N LEU A 152 9.58 5.59 -11.72
CA LEU A 152 8.49 5.64 -12.67
C LEU A 152 7.63 4.38 -12.53
N LEU A 153 6.31 4.55 -12.39
CA LEU A 153 5.32 3.48 -12.49
C LEU A 153 4.30 3.87 -13.56
N THR A 154 4.26 3.13 -14.67
CA THR A 154 3.40 3.47 -15.82
C THR A 154 2.50 2.32 -16.20
N LYS A 155 3.05 1.11 -16.30
CA LYS A 155 2.34 -0.06 -16.83
C LYS A 155 2.47 -1.26 -15.88
N PRO A 156 1.37 -1.83 -15.39
CA PRO A 156 1.43 -3.08 -14.65
C PRO A 156 1.71 -4.28 -15.56
N VAL A 157 2.44 -5.27 -15.04
CA VAL A 157 2.54 -6.61 -15.62
C VAL A 157 1.45 -7.47 -14.99
N TYR A 158 0.49 -7.88 -15.81
CA TYR A 158 -0.60 -8.75 -15.36
C TYR A 158 -0.14 -10.22 -15.31
N THR A 159 -0.60 -10.96 -14.29
CA THR A 159 -0.32 -12.41 -14.12
C THR A 159 -0.99 -13.24 -15.20
N THR A 160 -2.14 -12.79 -15.68
CA THR A 160 -2.94 -13.38 -16.75
C THR A 160 -3.58 -12.26 -17.55
N THR A 161 -4.05 -12.55 -18.77
CA THR A 161 -4.79 -11.57 -19.57
C THR A 161 -6.05 -11.13 -18.80
N PRO A 162 -6.18 -9.84 -18.44
CA PRO A 162 -7.35 -9.37 -17.72
C PRO A 162 -8.63 -9.56 -18.53
N LEU A 163 -9.73 -9.91 -17.85
CA LEU A 163 -11.04 -9.95 -18.48
C LEU A 163 -11.39 -8.57 -19.06
N LEU A 164 -12.00 -8.55 -20.25
CA LEU A 164 -12.46 -7.31 -20.89
C LEU A 164 -13.34 -6.47 -19.94
N GLN A 165 -14.18 -7.14 -19.14
CA GLN A 165 -15.03 -6.48 -18.14
C GLN A 165 -14.21 -5.67 -17.12
N HIS A 166 -13.06 -6.18 -16.69
CA HIS A 166 -12.17 -5.49 -15.76
C HIS A 166 -11.48 -4.29 -16.41
N LEU A 167 -11.04 -4.45 -17.67
CA LEU A 167 -10.47 -3.35 -18.45
C LEU A 167 -11.50 -2.22 -18.63
N CYS A 168 -12.75 -2.56 -18.98
CA CYS A 168 -13.84 -1.59 -19.05
C CYS A 168 -14.08 -0.89 -17.69
N ARG A 169 -14.03 -1.64 -16.58
CA ARG A 169 -14.16 -1.05 -15.24
C ARG A 169 -13.09 -0.01 -14.97
N ILE A 170 -11.82 -0.32 -15.27
CA ILE A 170 -10.70 0.62 -15.10
C ILE A 170 -10.94 1.87 -15.96
N THR A 171 -11.26 1.70 -17.25
CA THR A 171 -11.50 2.83 -18.16
C THR A 171 -12.65 3.73 -17.69
N ILE A 172 -13.75 3.15 -17.20
CA ILE A 172 -14.89 3.91 -16.69
C ILE A 172 -14.50 4.67 -15.42
N ASN A 173 -13.83 4.01 -14.47
CA ASN A 173 -13.41 4.63 -13.20
C ASN A 173 -12.40 5.77 -13.39
N GLN A 174 -11.55 5.68 -14.42
CA GLN A 174 -10.67 6.76 -14.86
C GLN A 174 -11.43 7.98 -15.39
N THR A 175 -12.61 7.76 -15.97
CA THR A 175 -13.41 8.81 -16.63
C THR A 175 -14.38 9.49 -15.67
N THR A 176 -14.98 8.74 -14.74
CA THR A 176 -15.96 9.28 -13.79
C THR A 176 -15.95 8.55 -12.46
N ARG A 177 -16.11 9.32 -11.37
CA ARG A 177 -16.36 8.78 -10.03
C ARG A 177 -17.86 8.71 -9.70
N ARG A 178 -18.71 9.27 -10.55
CA ARG A 178 -20.17 9.28 -10.38
C ARG A 178 -20.80 8.04 -11.02
N VAL A 179 -20.42 6.87 -10.52
CA VAL A 179 -20.90 5.57 -11.02
C VAL A 179 -22.43 5.44 -10.89
N GLN A 180 -23.02 6.06 -9.87
CA GLN A 180 -24.45 6.02 -9.61
C GLN A 180 -25.29 6.68 -10.72
N ASP A 181 -24.73 7.66 -11.42
CA ASP A 181 -25.41 8.42 -12.47
C ASP A 181 -25.36 7.70 -13.83
N LEU A 182 -24.60 6.61 -13.95
CA LEU A 182 -24.44 5.90 -15.22
C LEU A 182 -25.72 5.17 -15.65
N PRO A 183 -26.07 5.19 -16.95
CA PRO A 183 -27.25 4.51 -17.49
C PRO A 183 -26.99 3.00 -17.68
N ILE A 184 -26.59 2.33 -16.60
CA ILE A 184 -26.26 0.89 -16.58
C ILE A 184 -27.03 0.18 -15.45
N PRO A 185 -27.26 -1.15 -15.55
CA PRO A 185 -27.89 -1.92 -14.49
C PRO A 185 -27.16 -1.83 -13.14
N ASN A 186 -27.90 -1.89 -12.03
CA ASN A 186 -27.36 -1.80 -10.67
C ASN A 186 -26.28 -2.85 -10.37
N ARG A 187 -26.38 -4.05 -10.97
CA ARG A 187 -25.34 -5.08 -10.85
C ARG A 187 -23.99 -4.61 -11.39
N LEU A 188 -24.00 -3.88 -12.51
CA LEU A 188 -22.78 -3.31 -13.09
C LEU A 188 -22.28 -2.11 -12.28
N LYS A 189 -23.19 -1.29 -11.73
CA LYS A 189 -22.81 -0.23 -10.78
C LYS A 189 -22.08 -0.81 -9.57
N GLY A 190 -22.61 -1.88 -8.98
CA GLY A 190 -21.97 -2.63 -7.89
C GLY A 190 -20.57 -3.10 -8.27
N TYR A 191 -20.43 -3.76 -9.42
CA TYR A 191 -19.14 -4.23 -9.93
C TYR A 191 -18.09 -3.11 -10.12
N LEU A 192 -18.51 -1.92 -10.55
CA LEU A 192 -17.64 -0.75 -10.69
C LEU A 192 -17.22 -0.18 -9.32
N MET A 193 -18.14 -0.15 -8.35
CA MET A 193 -17.88 0.35 -6.99
C MET A 193 -17.01 -0.60 -6.15
N ASP A 194 -17.14 -1.91 -6.38
CA ASP A 194 -16.36 -2.95 -5.70
C ASP A 194 -14.84 -2.81 -5.93
N TYR A 195 -14.43 -2.06 -6.95
CA TYR A 195 -13.03 -1.74 -7.22
C TYR A 195 -12.95 -0.29 -7.70
N SER A 196 -12.67 0.63 -6.79
CA SER A 196 -12.69 2.07 -7.09
C SER A 196 -11.37 2.61 -7.66
N TYR A 197 -10.40 1.75 -7.95
CA TYR A 197 -9.06 2.15 -8.41
C TYR A 197 -8.97 2.25 -9.95
N ASN A 198 -7.98 3.00 -10.42
CA ASN A 198 -7.75 3.32 -11.83
C ASN A 198 -6.58 2.56 -12.48
N VAL A 199 -6.01 1.58 -11.79
CA VAL A 199 -4.84 0.80 -12.21
C VAL A 199 -5.12 -0.68 -12.08
#